data_AF-L0PDA8-F1
#
_entry.id   AF-L0PDA8-F1
#
_cell.length_a   1.000
_cell.length_b   1.000
_cell.length_c   1.000
_cell.angle_alpha   90.00
_cell.angle_beta   90.00
_cell.angle_gamma   90.00
#
_symmetry.space_group_name_H-M   'P 1'
#
loop_
_entity.id
_entity.type
_entity.pdbx_description
1 polymer ?
#
loop_
_entity_poly.entity_id
_entity_poly.type
_entity_poly.pdbx_seq_one_letter_code
_entity_poly.pdbx_strand_id
1 'polypeptide(L)'
;MDPKVLKKLPPTLAGFLRRHSAASIEGGAAAANLFKCVKNKETGCWKDPIYSLRRQAVLRKEAERYGFSEWLPTRKDSKRAPMNGISRWKGTLDERTRAQSEMNENCVQRSMKRANRRIGAYIE
;
A
#
# COMPACT_ATOMS: atom_id res chain seq x y z
N MET A 1 -12.03 33.86 3.62
CA MET A 1 -12.94 32.95 4.36
C MET A 1 -13.61 33.73 5.46
N ASP A 2 -14.93 33.61 5.57
CA ASP A 2 -15.67 34.37 6.57
C ASP A 2 -15.25 33.96 7.99
N PRO A 3 -14.87 34.92 8.85
CA PRO A 3 -14.39 34.63 10.20
C PRO A 3 -15.46 33.95 11.07
N LYS A 4 -16.75 34.12 10.74
CA LYS A 4 -17.87 33.45 11.39
C LYS A 4 -17.90 31.95 11.09
N VAL A 5 -17.57 31.56 9.86
CA VAL A 5 -17.50 30.16 9.45
C VAL A 5 -16.34 29.48 10.19
N LEU A 6 -15.16 30.11 10.19
CA LEU A 6 -13.94 29.59 10.84
C LEU A 6 -14.10 29.26 12.33
N LYS A 7 -14.98 29.97 13.07
CA LYS A 7 -15.24 29.70 14.50
C LYS A 7 -15.97 28.38 14.75
N LYS A 8 -16.69 27.86 13.75
CA LYS A 8 -17.44 26.59 13.86
C LYS A 8 -16.58 25.36 13.53
N LEU A 9 -15.39 25.56 12.98
CA LEU A 9 -14.49 24.48 12.58
C LEU A 9 -13.56 24.04 13.73
N PRO A 10 -12.99 22.83 13.65
CA PRO A 10 -11.92 22.40 14.52
C PRO A 10 -10.74 23.39 14.47
N PRO A 11 -10.07 23.65 15.60
CA PRO A 11 -8.98 24.63 15.67
C PRO A 11 -7.81 24.29 14.74
N THR A 12 -7.58 23.00 14.51
CA THR A 12 -6.62 22.42 13.56
C THR A 12 -6.91 22.84 12.13
N LEU A 13 -8.14 22.57 11.64
CA LEU A 13 -8.58 22.92 10.30
C LEU A 13 -8.71 24.44 10.11
N ALA A 14 -9.29 25.14 11.10
CA ALA A 14 -9.41 26.60 11.08
C ALA A 14 -8.05 27.29 11.02
N GLY A 15 -7.07 26.81 11.78
CA GLY A 15 -5.70 27.33 11.77
C GLY A 15 -4.98 27.05 10.45
N PHE A 16 -5.24 25.91 9.82
CA PHE A 16 -4.71 25.59 8.48
C PHE A 16 -5.27 26.54 7.42
N LEU A 17 -6.60 26.67 7.34
CA LEU A 17 -7.30 27.53 6.37
C LEU A 17 -7.03 29.02 6.57
N ARG A 18 -6.66 29.44 7.79
CA ARG A 18 -6.25 30.83 8.07
C ARG A 18 -4.86 31.15 7.51
N ARG A 19 -3.93 30.19 7.56
CA ARG A 19 -2.53 30.38 7.16
C ARG A 19 -2.30 30.18 5.67
N HIS A 20 -3.09 29.32 5.04
CA HIS A 20 -2.87 28.91 3.65
C HIS A 20 -4.12 29.19 2.82
N SER A 21 -3.95 29.98 1.76
CA SER A 21 -4.98 30.17 0.74
C SER A 21 -5.07 28.96 -0.19
N ALA A 22 -6.22 28.74 -0.84
CA ALA A 22 -6.42 27.62 -1.78
C ALA A 22 -5.31 27.54 -2.86
N ALA A 23 -4.89 28.70 -3.40
CA ALA A 23 -3.79 28.78 -4.37
C ALA A 23 -2.43 28.32 -3.80
N SER A 24 -2.19 28.56 -2.51
CA SER A 24 -0.97 28.13 -1.83
C SER A 24 -0.98 26.64 -1.50
N ILE A 25 -2.16 26.01 -1.50
CA ILE A 25 -2.38 24.62 -1.12
C ILE A 25 -2.12 23.68 -2.31
N GLU A 26 -2.59 24.04 -3.51
CA GLU A 26 -2.37 23.22 -4.72
C GLU A 26 -0.93 23.28 -5.28
N GLY A 27 -0.12 24.23 -4.78
CA GLY A 27 1.26 24.40 -5.23
C GLY A 27 1.33 24.98 -6.64
N GLY A 28 0.73 26.17 -6.84
CA GLY A 28 1.06 27.01 -7.99
C GLY A 28 2.56 27.29 -8.05
N ALA A 29 3.09 27.69 -9.22
CA ALA A 29 4.53 27.72 -9.56
C ALA A 29 5.50 28.41 -8.57
N ALA A 30 5.00 29.19 -7.59
CA ALA A 30 5.77 29.83 -6.53
C ALA A 30 5.49 29.30 -5.10
N ALA A 31 4.47 28.46 -4.89
CA ALA A 31 4.07 27.96 -3.58
C ALA A 31 4.61 26.55 -3.34
N ALA A 32 5.44 26.38 -2.30
CA ALA A 32 5.92 25.08 -1.87
C ALA A 32 4.73 24.17 -1.50
N ASN A 33 4.62 23.01 -2.14
CA ASN A 33 3.57 22.03 -1.89
C ASN A 33 3.61 21.56 -0.41
N LEU A 34 2.66 22.00 0.41
CA LEU A 34 2.66 21.82 1.87
C LEU A 34 2.60 20.35 2.32
N PHE A 35 2.03 19.48 1.47
CA PHE A 35 1.77 18.06 1.78
C PHE A 35 2.73 17.09 1.11
N LYS A 36 3.61 17.58 0.23
CA LYS A 36 4.57 16.74 -0.50
C LYS A 36 5.98 17.07 -0.07
N CYS A 37 6.86 16.08 -0.17
CA CYS A 37 8.28 16.33 -0.04
C CYS A 37 8.75 17.21 -1.19
N VAL A 38 9.61 18.18 -0.89
CA VAL A 38 10.20 19.08 -1.89
C VAL A 38 11.70 18.87 -1.89
N LYS A 39 12.26 18.62 -3.08
CA LYS A 39 13.71 18.51 -3.24
C LYS A 39 14.33 19.91 -3.17
N ASN A 40 15.29 20.10 -2.29
CA ASN A 40 16.06 21.33 -2.24
C ASN A 40 16.94 21.43 -3.49
N LYS A 41 16.86 22.55 -4.22
CA LYS A 41 17.60 22.75 -5.48
C LYS A 41 19.11 22.82 -5.25
N GLU A 42 19.54 23.40 -4.14
CA GLU A 42 20.96 23.64 -3.85
C GLU A 42 21.65 22.39 -3.28
N THR A 43 21.08 21.79 -2.24
CA THR A 43 21.68 20.64 -1.55
C THR A 43 21.31 19.30 -2.17
N GLY A 44 20.31 19.25 -3.06
CA GLY A 44 19.78 18.01 -3.64
C GLY A 44 19.03 17.11 -2.66
N CYS A 45 19.04 17.40 -1.35
CA CYS A 45 18.33 16.64 -0.34
C CYS A 45 16.81 16.84 -0.41
N TRP A 46 16.05 15.78 -0.11
CA TRP A 46 14.60 15.87 0.03
C TRP A 46 14.25 16.42 1.40
N LYS A 47 13.43 17.49 1.42
CA LYS A 47 12.83 18.00 2.65
C LYS A 47 11.50 17.30 2.90
N ASP A 48 11.27 16.97 4.17
CA ASP A 48 10.00 16.47 4.64
C ASP A 48 8.85 17.46 4.36
N PRO A 49 7.61 16.98 4.21
CA PRO A 49 6.46 17.87 4.06
C PRO A 49 6.25 18.69 5.33
N ILE A 50 5.89 19.97 5.17
CA ILE A 50 5.62 20.91 6.28
C ILE A 50 4.57 20.33 7.25
N TYR A 51 3.57 19.63 6.71
CA TYR A 51 2.62 18.84 7.48
C TYR A 51 2.94 17.36 7.33
N SER A 52 3.26 16.69 8.44
CA SER A 52 3.49 15.24 8.47
C SER A 52 2.25 14.45 8.05
N LEU A 53 2.44 13.19 7.61
CA LEU A 53 1.34 12.33 7.13
C LEU A 53 0.19 12.20 8.15
N ARG A 54 0.51 12.11 9.45
CA ARG A 54 -0.49 12.10 10.53
C ARG A 54 -1.32 13.38 10.54
N ARG A 55 -0.68 14.55 10.48
CA ARG A 55 -1.37 15.86 10.48
C ARG A 55 -2.20 16.05 9.21
N GLN A 56 -1.70 15.60 8.07
CA GLN A 56 -2.46 15.59 6.82
C GLN A 56 -3.72 14.73 6.92
N ALA A 57 -3.64 13.55 7.54
CA ALA A 57 -4.80 12.66 7.72
C ALA A 57 -5.86 13.28 8.65
N VAL A 58 -5.43 13.91 9.75
CA VAL A 58 -6.34 14.64 10.66
C VAL A 58 -7.05 15.77 9.91
N LEU A 59 -6.30 16.61 9.18
CA LEU A 59 -6.87 17.71 8.41
C LEU A 59 -7.86 17.22 7.35
N ARG A 60 -7.55 16.13 6.64
CA ARG A 60 -8.49 15.53 5.67
C ARG A 60 -9.75 15.00 6.33
N LYS A 61 -9.63 14.25 7.43
CA LYS A 61 -10.77 13.70 8.17
C LYS A 61 -11.66 14.80 8.73
N GLU A 62 -11.09 15.93 9.14
CA GLU A 62 -11.86 17.11 9.55
C GLU A 62 -12.50 17.79 8.36
N ALA A 63 -11.77 18.02 7.28
CA ALA A 63 -12.32 18.69 6.11
C ALA A 63 -13.45 17.91 5.45
N GLU A 64 -13.35 16.58 5.38
CA GLU A 64 -14.42 15.71 4.91
C GLU A 64 -15.67 15.84 5.77
N ARG A 65 -15.52 15.86 7.10
CA ARG A 65 -16.65 16.02 8.04
C ARG A 65 -17.35 17.38 7.93
N TYR A 66 -16.62 18.43 7.61
CA TYR A 66 -17.15 19.81 7.56
C TYR A 66 -17.37 20.34 6.13
N GLY A 67 -17.20 19.51 5.10
CA GLY A 67 -17.45 19.88 3.69
C GLY A 67 -16.37 20.76 3.04
N PHE A 68 -15.13 20.74 3.54
CA PHE A 68 -13.99 21.48 3.00
C PHE A 68 -12.97 20.57 2.29
N SER A 69 -13.39 19.37 1.83
CA SER A 69 -12.50 18.41 1.15
C SER A 69 -11.79 19.02 -0.07
N GLU A 70 -12.54 19.76 -0.89
CA GLU A 70 -12.07 20.37 -2.14
C GLU A 70 -11.01 21.45 -1.93
N TRP A 71 -10.89 21.97 -0.71
CA TRP A 71 -9.92 23.02 -0.37
C TRP A 71 -8.53 22.46 -0.07
N LEU A 72 -8.40 21.14 0.10
CA LEU A 72 -7.14 20.47 0.37
C LEU A 72 -6.63 19.78 -0.90
N PRO A 73 -5.31 19.62 -1.07
CA PRO A 73 -4.75 18.96 -2.23
C PRO A 73 -5.21 17.51 -2.24
N THR A 74 -5.80 17.12 -3.35
CA THR A 74 -6.21 15.74 -3.61
C THR A 74 -5.00 14.83 -3.43
N ARG A 75 -5.16 13.82 -2.58
CA ARG A 75 -4.19 12.73 -2.59
C ARG A 75 -4.33 12.08 -3.97
N LYS A 76 -3.23 11.97 -4.71
CA LYS A 76 -3.16 10.95 -5.76
C LYS A 76 -3.20 9.62 -5.01
N ASP A 77 -4.40 9.19 -4.64
CA ASP A 77 -4.62 7.84 -4.17
C ASP A 77 -4.25 6.97 -5.35
N SER A 78 -3.08 6.32 -5.27
CA SER A 78 -2.83 5.18 -6.13
C SER A 78 -4.03 4.26 -5.89
N LYS A 79 -4.79 3.99 -6.96
CA LYS A 79 -5.90 3.04 -6.91
C LYS A 79 -5.39 1.83 -6.14
N ARG A 80 -5.99 1.53 -4.98
CA ARG A 80 -5.51 0.47 -4.10
C ARG A 80 -5.66 -0.83 -4.88
N ALA A 81 -4.57 -1.29 -5.48
CA ALA A 81 -4.53 -2.59 -6.10
C ALA A 81 -4.69 -3.65 -4.99
N PRO A 82 -5.39 -4.76 -5.26
CA PRO A 82 -5.42 -5.87 -4.32
C PRO A 82 -4.00 -6.33 -4.03
N MET A 83 -3.73 -6.77 -2.81
CA MET A 83 -2.44 -7.34 -2.46
C MET A 83 -2.11 -8.52 -3.36
N ASN A 84 -0.84 -8.70 -3.73
CA ASN A 84 -0.42 -9.81 -4.58
C ASN A 84 -0.82 -11.18 -4.03
N GLY A 85 -0.90 -11.36 -2.71
CA GLY A 85 -1.39 -12.62 -2.12
C GLY A 85 -2.87 -12.88 -2.33
N ILE A 86 -3.68 -11.83 -2.50
CA ILE A 86 -5.11 -11.92 -2.83
C ILE A 86 -5.28 -12.19 -4.32
N SER A 87 -4.50 -11.50 -5.17
CA SER A 87 -4.63 -11.63 -6.63
C SER A 87 -3.90 -12.86 -7.20
N ARG A 88 -2.77 -13.24 -6.60
CA ARG A 88 -1.88 -14.34 -7.04
C ARG A 88 -1.36 -15.08 -5.82
N TRP A 89 -2.24 -15.84 -5.18
CA TRP A 89 -1.84 -16.76 -4.14
C TRP A 89 -0.87 -17.82 -4.70
N LYS A 90 0.25 -18.03 -4.01
CA LYS A 90 1.36 -18.90 -4.45
C LYS A 90 1.06 -20.40 -4.22
N GLY A 91 0.09 -20.72 -3.38
CA GLY A 91 -0.09 -22.07 -2.84
C GLY A 91 0.92 -22.40 -1.72
N THR A 92 0.66 -23.50 -1.03
CA THR A 92 1.56 -24.08 -0.01
C THR A 92 2.77 -24.77 -0.67
N LEU A 93 3.75 -25.23 0.12
CA LEU A 93 4.87 -25.99 -0.44
C LEU A 93 4.40 -27.34 -1.01
N ASP A 94 3.57 -28.06 -0.26
CA ASP A 94 3.08 -29.38 -0.65
C ASP A 94 2.27 -29.34 -1.95
N GLU A 95 1.42 -28.33 -2.14
CA GLU A 95 0.69 -28.13 -3.39
C GLU A 95 1.62 -27.89 -4.58
N ARG A 96 2.76 -27.21 -4.36
CA ARG A 96 3.74 -26.91 -5.41
C ARG A 96 4.61 -28.12 -5.76
N THR A 97 4.86 -29.01 -4.82
CA THR A 97 5.76 -30.18 -5.00
C THR A 97 5.00 -31.49 -5.20
N ARG A 98 3.67 -31.51 -5.07
CA ARG A 98 2.82 -32.71 -5.17
C ARG A 98 3.15 -33.59 -6.39
N ALA A 99 3.25 -33.00 -7.57
CA ALA A 99 3.57 -33.74 -8.81
C ALA A 99 4.93 -34.45 -8.73
N GLN A 100 5.93 -33.82 -8.11
CA GLN A 100 7.24 -34.42 -7.92
C GLN A 100 7.18 -35.57 -6.88
N SER A 101 6.44 -35.38 -5.79
CA SER A 101 6.23 -36.41 -4.77
C SER A 101 5.50 -37.62 -5.34
N GLU A 102 4.44 -37.43 -6.12
CA GLU A 102 3.70 -38.51 -6.82
C GLU A 102 4.61 -39.28 -7.79
N MET A 103 5.47 -38.59 -8.53
CA MET A 103 6.44 -39.24 -9.42
C MET A 103 7.43 -40.10 -8.64
N ASN A 104 7.92 -39.59 -7.50
CA ASN A 104 8.82 -40.32 -6.62
C ASN A 104 8.13 -41.57 -6.03
N GLU A 105 6.90 -41.44 -5.54
CA GLU A 105 6.11 -42.57 -5.02
C GLU A 105 5.87 -43.64 -6.10
N ASN A 106 5.50 -43.23 -7.32
CA ASN A 106 5.32 -44.15 -8.44
C ASN A 106 6.61 -44.91 -8.79
N CYS A 107 7.77 -44.25 -8.69
CA CYS A 107 9.07 -44.90 -8.88
C CYS A 107 9.33 -45.97 -7.81
N VAL A 108 9.05 -45.64 -6.54
CA VAL A 108 9.16 -46.57 -5.40
C VAL A 108 8.24 -47.78 -5.60
N GLN A 109 6.98 -47.57 -5.97
CA GLN A 109 6.01 -48.64 -6.22
C GLN A 109 6.46 -49.59 -7.35
N ARG A 110 6.99 -49.03 -8.45
CA ARG A 110 7.55 -49.83 -9.56
C ARG A 110 8.76 -50.66 -9.12
N SER A 111 9.64 -50.07 -8.30
CA SER A 111 10.80 -50.76 -7.73
C SER A 111 10.36 -51.94 -6.85
N MET A 112 9.42 -51.72 -5.94
CA MET A 112 8.85 -52.77 -5.07
C MET A 112 8.20 -53.90 -5.87
N LYS A 113 7.42 -53.57 -6.90
CA LYS A 113 6.80 -54.59 -7.78
C LYS A 113 7.84 -55.41 -8.55
N ARG A 114 9.02 -54.85 -8.85
CA ARG A 114 10.15 -55.61 -9.45
C ARG A 114 10.83 -56.48 -8.40
N ALA A 115 11.06 -55.97 -7.20
CA ALA A 115 11.67 -56.71 -6.10
C ALA A 115 10.84 -57.96 -5.74
N ASN A 116 9.52 -57.80 -5.59
CA ASN A 116 8.63 -58.92 -5.26
C ASN A 116 8.61 -60.00 -6.35
N ARG A 117 8.67 -59.60 -7.63
CA ARG A 117 8.79 -60.57 -8.74
C ARG A 117 10.10 -61.35 -8.69
N ARG A 118 11.21 -60.68 -8.37
CA ARG A 118 12.51 -61.35 -8.22
C ARG A 118 12.49 -62.34 -7.06
N ILE A 119 11.92 -61.96 -5.92
CA ILE A 119 11.81 -62.84 -4.74
C ILE A 119 10.96 -64.07 -5.08
N GLY A 120 9.82 -63.92 -5.75
CA GLY A 120 8.99 -65.04 -6.18
C GLY A 120 9.73 -66.03 -7.08
N ALA A 121 10.54 -65.54 -8.02
CA ALA A 121 11.35 -66.38 -8.90
C ALA A 121 12.52 -67.12 -8.22
N TYR A 122 12.83 -66.83 -6.95
CA TYR A 122 13.84 -67.54 -6.16
C TYR A 122 13.25 -68.60 -5.23
N ILE A 123 11.92 -68.61 -5.07
CA ILE A 123 11.19 -69.50 -4.15
C ILE A 123 10.54 -70.68 -4.91
N GLU A 124 10.35 -70.54 -6.22
CA GLU A 124 10.02 -71.62 -7.17
C GLU A 124 11.28 -72.28 -7.73
#